data_AF-A0A536ZIH0-F1
#
_entry.id   AF-A0A536ZIH0-F1
#
_cell.length_a   1.000
_cell.length_b   1.000
_cell.length_c   1.000
_cell.angle_alpha   90.00
_cell.angle_beta   90.00
_cell.angle_gamma   90.00
#
_symmetry.space_group_name_H-M   'P 1'
#
loop_
_entity.id
_entity.type
_entity.pdbx_description
1 polymer ?
#
loop_
_entity_poly.entity_id
_entity_poly.type
_entity_poly.pdbx_seq_one_letter_code
_entity_poly.pdbx_strand_id
1 'polypeptide(L)'
;MWRSCAPSSARKTKWSEETIMDRREFLKTSGALVVSISAPAMEALAQSGKPPLVPGELDSWIAVLPNGRVQAFFGKMDMGQGLDVAVAQIVAEELDVGFDKVAVLMGDTGSSCNQGGASGSTGVSNGARLMRRAAAEARRVLVERGSEKLGTPAADLRVEDGVVFGPKGKTSYADLVGGRYFHHKVEWNNKVGNPMDIKVPAQSKAPADYKVVGKPLPRRDVAWKVYGTDKFVTDVRVPGMLHARVLRPPRAACKVKSVDEGSIKAIRGARVIREKDFIAVVAPKEWDAVRAAQTLKVDWEPMDKPFPPMDQLHQYIRDAKVVKREDEVKKGDVDAAFKGAGLKVVQAEYEWPFQSHASMGPGCAVAEIKDGSCTVWTGSQKPHFVRDGVARLLELPPEKVRAIWVAGPGSYGRNDAGDAAMDAAFLAKATGKPVRVQGMRADGTAWDPKGPACVHRARAALDSSGKVVAYEFISKGFSRQHIATNESKPADSLVGQSLGVPPKPTQIFGTPSESYGFENKLLGW
;
A
#
# COMPACT_ATOMS: atom_id res chain seq x y z
N MET A 1 -60.64 13.20 5.46
CA MET A 1 -59.79 13.15 6.67
C MET A 1 -58.35 13.39 6.28
N TRP A 2 -57.89 14.64 6.37
CA TRP A 2 -56.47 15.00 6.32
C TRP A 2 -56.26 15.90 7.53
N ARG A 3 -55.46 15.44 8.50
CA ARG A 3 -55.06 16.24 9.66
C ARG A 3 -53.65 16.74 9.45
N SER A 4 -53.55 18.06 9.38
CA SER A 4 -52.36 18.89 9.55
C SER A 4 -51.77 18.68 10.96
N CYS A 5 -50.44 18.61 11.05
CA CYS A 5 -49.69 18.89 12.27
C CYS A 5 -48.46 19.76 11.94
N ALA A 6 -48.32 20.84 12.73
CA ALA A 6 -47.38 21.94 12.63
C ALA A 6 -45.90 21.56 12.92
N PRO A 7 -44.92 22.41 12.55
CA PRO A 7 -43.50 22.15 12.80
C PRO A 7 -43.11 22.46 14.26
N SER A 8 -42.37 21.53 14.89
CA SER A 8 -41.78 21.75 16.22
C SER A 8 -40.51 22.61 16.13
N SER A 9 -40.41 23.58 17.04
CA SER A 9 -39.28 24.50 17.22
C SER A 9 -37.93 23.79 17.42
N ALA A 10 -36.99 24.02 16.50
CA ALA A 10 -35.59 23.64 16.66
C ALA A 10 -34.88 24.62 17.62
N ARG A 11 -34.24 24.08 18.67
CA ARG A 11 -33.30 24.84 19.52
C ARG A 11 -32.09 25.26 18.69
N LYS A 12 -31.80 26.55 18.66
CA LYS A 12 -30.52 27.09 18.14
C LYS A 12 -29.41 26.78 19.13
N THR A 13 -28.57 25.80 18.83
CA THR A 13 -27.26 25.64 19.48
C THR A 13 -26.31 26.65 18.85
N LYS A 14 -25.76 27.57 19.66
CA LYS A 14 -24.68 28.48 19.25
C LYS A 14 -23.44 27.64 18.93
N TRP A 15 -22.98 27.71 17.69
CA TRP A 15 -21.63 27.27 17.33
C TRP A 15 -20.64 28.30 17.88
N SER A 16 -19.70 27.84 18.71
CA SER A 16 -18.54 28.64 19.12
C SER A 16 -17.65 28.91 17.91
N GLU A 17 -17.23 30.16 17.74
CA GLU A 17 -16.25 30.56 16.73
C GLU A 17 -14.93 29.80 16.96
N GLU A 18 -14.63 28.83 16.11
CA GLU A 18 -13.30 28.24 16.00
C GLU A 18 -12.37 29.23 15.29
N THR A 19 -11.20 29.43 15.89
CA THR A 19 -10.13 30.31 15.41
C THR A 19 -9.68 29.88 14.01
N ILE A 20 -10.05 30.65 12.99
CA ILE A 20 -9.62 30.43 11.61
C ILE A 20 -8.13 30.77 11.50
N MET A 21 -7.31 29.75 11.25
CA MET A 21 -5.89 29.88 10.94
C MET A 21 -5.68 30.69 9.64
N ASP A 22 -4.68 31.58 9.61
CA ASP A 22 -4.36 32.39 8.43
C ASP A 22 -3.86 31.52 7.26
N ARG A 23 -4.43 31.74 6.08
CA ARG A 23 -4.09 31.08 4.80
C ARG A 23 -2.59 31.10 4.50
N ARG A 24 -1.88 32.12 4.99
CA ARG A 24 -0.45 32.31 4.74
C ARG A 24 0.45 31.33 5.48
N GLU A 25 0.02 30.84 6.64
CA GLU A 25 0.75 29.84 7.44
C GLU A 25 0.50 28.42 6.91
N PHE A 26 -0.74 28.15 6.48
CA PHE A 26 -1.16 26.92 5.81
C PHE A 26 -0.41 26.63 4.49
N LEU A 27 -0.10 27.66 3.70
CA LEU A 27 0.64 27.51 2.44
C LEU A 27 2.15 27.27 2.64
N LYS A 28 2.73 27.69 3.77
CA LYS A 28 4.16 27.54 4.05
C LYS A 28 4.55 26.12 4.48
N THR A 29 3.63 25.36 5.10
CA THR A 29 3.90 24.02 5.63
C THR A 29 3.50 22.87 4.71
N SER A 30 2.64 23.11 3.71
CA SER A 30 2.00 22.05 2.93
C SER A 30 2.55 21.81 1.52
N GLY A 31 3.28 22.76 0.91
CA GLY A 31 4.01 22.59 -0.36
C GLY A 31 3.18 22.21 -1.61
N ALA A 32 1.91 21.82 -1.46
CA ALA A 32 0.99 21.43 -2.50
C ALA A 32 -0.39 22.05 -2.20
N LEU A 33 -0.94 22.72 -3.21
CA LEU A 33 -2.20 23.46 -3.15
C LEU A 33 -3.38 22.48 -3.01
N VAL A 34 -4.32 22.82 -2.12
CA VAL A 34 -5.57 22.13 -1.74
C VAL A 34 -6.08 21.12 -2.78
N VAL A 35 -5.90 19.83 -2.49
CA VAL A 35 -6.73 18.76 -3.06
C VAL A 35 -8.01 18.71 -2.26
N SER A 36 -9.16 18.66 -2.93
CA SER A 36 -10.48 18.47 -2.33
C SER A 36 -10.68 17.05 -1.81
N ILE A 37 -9.78 16.57 -0.95
CA ILE A 37 -10.03 15.50 0.00
C ILE A 37 -9.92 16.20 1.35
N SER A 38 -11.04 16.73 1.84
CA SER A 38 -11.12 17.28 3.19
C SER A 38 -10.63 16.23 4.18
N ALA A 39 -9.51 16.48 4.86
CA ALA A 39 -8.94 15.52 5.79
C ALA A 39 -8.24 16.21 6.98
N PRO A 40 -8.69 15.92 8.23
CA PRO A 40 -8.06 16.31 9.51
C PRO A 40 -6.54 16.06 9.61
N ALA A 41 -5.99 15.22 8.73
CA ALA A 41 -4.57 14.94 8.57
C ALA A 41 -3.72 16.18 8.24
N MET A 42 -4.24 17.11 7.44
CA MET A 42 -3.54 18.35 7.07
C MET A 42 -3.50 19.36 8.23
N GLU A 43 -4.55 19.41 9.05
CA GLU A 43 -4.57 20.23 10.27
C GLU A 43 -3.59 19.69 11.32
N ALA A 44 -3.50 18.37 11.49
CA ALA A 44 -2.55 17.74 12.41
C ALA A 44 -1.09 18.04 12.03
N LEU A 45 -0.71 17.90 10.76
CA LEU A 45 0.64 18.21 10.27
C LEU A 45 0.97 19.71 10.36
N ALA A 46 -0.02 20.58 10.20
CA ALA A 46 0.16 22.02 10.40
C ALA A 46 0.39 22.39 11.87
N GLN A 47 -0.20 21.63 12.81
CA GLN A 47 -0.08 21.86 14.25
C GLN A 47 1.14 21.19 14.92
N SER A 48 1.58 20.02 14.43
CA SER A 48 2.72 19.29 15.02
C SER A 48 4.05 19.47 14.29
N GLY A 49 4.03 19.99 13.07
CA GLY A 49 5.17 19.94 12.15
C GLY A 49 5.30 18.59 11.44
N LYS A 50 6.17 18.56 10.42
CA LYS A 50 6.48 17.36 9.63
C LYS A 50 7.37 16.40 10.43
N PRO A 51 6.99 15.12 10.63
CA PRO A 51 7.81 14.18 11.38
C PRO A 51 9.18 13.98 10.72
N PRO A 52 10.22 13.64 11.51
CA PRO A 52 11.60 13.55 11.01
C PRO A 52 11.83 12.39 10.04
N LEU A 53 10.95 11.38 10.03
CA LEU A 53 11.05 10.17 9.20
C LEU A 53 12.31 9.33 9.46
N VAL A 54 12.86 9.45 10.66
CA VAL A 54 14.01 8.69 11.16
C VAL A 54 13.48 7.59 12.09
N PRO A 55 13.53 6.30 11.71
CA PRO A 55 12.93 5.21 12.51
C PRO A 55 13.42 5.13 13.97
N GLY A 56 14.67 5.57 14.22
CA GLY A 56 15.26 5.68 15.55
C GLY A 56 14.82 6.89 16.37
N GLU A 57 13.83 7.66 15.91
CA GLU A 57 13.23 8.79 16.64
C GLU A 57 11.76 8.51 16.89
N LEU A 58 11.33 8.68 18.15
CA LEU A 58 9.95 8.43 18.57
C LEU A 58 8.95 9.31 17.78
N ASP A 59 9.35 10.54 17.47
CA ASP A 59 8.59 11.53 16.70
C ASP A 59 8.26 11.09 15.27
N SER A 60 8.96 10.10 14.73
CA SER A 60 8.64 9.51 13.42
C SER A 60 7.39 8.63 13.44
N TRP A 61 6.91 8.27 14.64
CA TRP A 61 5.85 7.30 14.83
C TRP A 61 4.60 7.92 15.44
N ILE A 62 4.76 8.82 16.41
CA ILE A 62 3.65 9.36 17.18
C ILE A 62 3.91 10.83 17.54
N ALA A 63 2.88 11.66 17.44
CA ALA A 63 2.84 13.00 17.99
C ALA A 63 1.63 13.18 18.92
N VAL A 64 1.79 13.99 19.97
CA VAL A 64 0.70 14.49 20.81
C VAL A 64 0.49 15.95 20.44
N LEU A 65 -0.72 16.29 20.00
CA LEU A 65 -1.10 17.61 19.55
C LEU A 65 -1.38 18.54 20.74
N PRO A 66 -1.33 19.88 20.56
CA PRO A 66 -1.63 20.84 21.64
C PRO A 66 -3.02 20.69 22.26
N ASN A 67 -3.99 20.14 21.53
CA ASN A 67 -5.33 19.84 22.03
C ASN A 67 -5.46 18.47 22.73
N GLY A 68 -4.35 17.76 22.93
CA GLY A 68 -4.31 16.44 23.58
C GLY A 68 -4.71 15.27 22.68
N ARG A 69 -5.01 15.50 21.39
CA ARG A 69 -5.19 14.41 20.41
C ARG A 69 -3.85 13.80 20.05
N VAL A 70 -3.89 12.57 19.54
CA VAL A 70 -2.72 11.80 19.15
C VAL A 70 -2.75 11.56 17.64
N GLN A 71 -1.64 11.87 16.98
CA GLN A 71 -1.41 11.53 15.58
C GLN A 71 -0.45 10.35 15.51
N ALA A 72 -0.90 9.24 14.93
CA ALA A 72 -0.08 8.07 14.63
C ALA A 72 0.38 8.13 13.17
N PHE A 73 1.68 8.00 12.92
CA PHE A 73 2.30 8.00 11.60
C PHE A 73 2.57 6.57 11.14
N PHE A 74 1.66 6.03 10.34
CA PHE A 74 1.68 4.63 9.92
C PHE A 74 2.17 4.50 8.48
N GLY A 75 3.34 3.88 8.30
CA GLY A 75 4.00 3.66 7.01
C GLY A 75 3.34 2.65 6.08
N LYS A 76 2.23 2.06 6.52
CA LYS A 76 1.39 1.16 5.72
C LYS A 76 0.06 1.81 5.39
N MET A 77 -0.74 1.11 4.59
CA MET A 77 -2.01 1.56 4.04
C MET A 77 -3.07 0.49 4.23
N ASP A 78 -4.33 0.92 4.29
CA ASP A 78 -5.47 0.03 4.47
C ASP A 78 -5.99 -0.46 3.12
N MET A 79 -5.88 -1.76 2.85
CA MET A 79 -6.38 -2.36 1.60
C MET A 79 -7.73 -3.06 1.81
N GLY A 80 -8.49 -2.65 2.81
CA GLY A 80 -9.80 -3.19 3.17
C GLY A 80 -9.84 -3.93 4.50
N GLN A 81 -8.73 -4.00 5.25
CA GLN A 81 -8.66 -4.71 6.53
C GLN A 81 -9.19 -3.91 7.73
N GLY A 82 -9.35 -2.59 7.62
CA GLY A 82 -9.75 -1.74 8.75
C GLY A 82 -8.57 -1.37 9.65
N LEU A 83 -7.39 -1.15 9.05
CA LEU A 83 -6.16 -0.83 9.76
C LEU A 83 -6.21 0.52 10.48
N ASP A 84 -6.96 1.51 9.98
CA ASP A 84 -7.19 2.77 10.69
C ASP A 84 -7.70 2.50 12.12
N VAL A 85 -8.77 1.72 12.23
CA VAL A 85 -9.40 1.40 13.51
C VAL A 85 -8.53 0.46 14.36
N ALA A 86 -7.88 -0.54 13.74
CA ALA A 86 -7.02 -1.47 14.49
C ALA A 86 -5.77 -0.78 15.07
N VAL A 87 -5.09 0.05 14.28
CA VAL A 87 -3.90 0.79 14.71
C VAL A 87 -4.28 1.88 15.71
N ALA A 88 -5.40 2.59 15.50
CA ALA A 88 -5.89 3.57 16.47
C ALA A 88 -6.20 2.94 17.83
N GLN A 89 -6.82 1.76 17.86
CA GLN A 89 -7.04 1.02 19.12
C GLN A 89 -5.73 0.67 19.81
N ILE A 90 -4.74 0.15 19.07
CA ILE A 90 -3.43 -0.25 19.62
C ILE A 90 -2.70 0.96 20.21
N VAL A 91 -2.69 2.09 19.50
CA VAL A 91 -2.05 3.32 19.98
C VAL A 91 -2.82 3.89 21.18
N ALA A 92 -4.15 3.91 21.14
CA ALA A 92 -4.99 4.40 22.24
C ALA A 92 -4.79 3.58 23.52
N GLU A 93 -4.78 2.25 23.38
CA GLU A 93 -4.54 1.30 24.46
C GLU A 93 -3.19 1.57 25.13
N GLU A 94 -2.11 1.62 24.36
CA GLU A 94 -0.78 1.82 24.92
C GLU A 94 -0.55 3.25 25.42
N LEU A 95 -1.32 4.26 25.01
CA LEU A 95 -1.19 5.63 25.53
C LEU A 95 -2.16 5.95 26.66
N ASP A 96 -3.07 5.05 27.03
CA ASP A 96 -4.15 5.35 28.00
C ASP A 96 -4.98 6.58 27.59
N VAL A 97 -5.34 6.68 26.31
CA VAL A 97 -6.20 7.76 25.77
C VAL A 97 -7.50 7.18 25.18
N GLY A 98 -8.54 8.01 25.07
CA GLY A 98 -9.75 7.67 24.31
C GLY A 98 -9.44 7.32 22.84
N PHE A 99 -10.15 6.33 22.29
CA PHE A 99 -10.00 5.90 20.89
C PHE A 99 -10.26 7.03 19.88
N ASP A 100 -11.21 7.91 20.18
CA ASP A 100 -11.58 9.08 19.40
C ASP A 100 -10.48 10.17 19.37
N LYS A 101 -9.57 10.15 20.35
CA LYS A 101 -8.40 11.03 20.37
C LYS A 101 -7.29 10.60 19.40
N VAL A 102 -7.33 9.38 18.85
CA VAL A 102 -6.29 8.87 17.95
C VAL A 102 -6.70 8.96 16.48
N ALA A 103 -5.90 9.69 15.71
CA ALA A 103 -5.94 9.71 14.25
C ALA A 103 -4.74 8.94 13.68
N VAL A 104 -4.95 8.18 12.60
CA VAL A 104 -3.89 7.43 11.91
C VAL A 104 -3.67 8.02 10.53
N LEU A 105 -2.46 8.51 10.28
CA LEU A 105 -2.02 8.97 8.96
C LEU A 105 -1.33 7.80 8.28
N MET A 106 -1.88 7.35 7.15
CA MET A 106 -1.48 6.11 6.49
C MET A 106 -0.95 6.34 5.08
N GLY A 107 0.11 5.63 4.71
CA GLY A 107 0.54 5.50 3.33
C GLY A 107 1.02 6.79 2.65
N ASP A 108 1.51 7.75 3.43
CA ASP A 108 2.06 9.02 2.92
C ASP A 108 3.56 9.10 3.16
N THR A 109 4.32 9.07 2.08
CA THR A 109 5.78 9.01 2.15
C THR A 109 6.43 10.29 2.67
N GLY A 110 5.68 11.37 2.76
CA GLY A 110 6.10 12.63 3.37
C GLY A 110 5.92 12.68 4.89
N SER A 111 5.20 11.72 5.47
CA SER A 111 4.81 11.75 6.88
C SER A 111 5.00 10.44 7.63
N SER A 112 5.49 9.38 6.99
CA SER A 112 5.74 8.10 7.66
C SER A 112 7.03 7.44 7.18
N CYS A 113 7.68 6.67 8.07
CA CYS A 113 8.79 5.79 7.70
C CYS A 113 8.32 4.65 6.79
N ASN A 114 9.20 4.13 5.93
CA ASN A 114 8.86 3.03 5.03
C ASN A 114 8.74 1.69 5.77
N GLN A 115 7.54 1.35 6.22
CA GLN A 115 7.19 0.07 6.86
C GLN A 115 6.90 -1.06 5.85
N GLY A 116 7.06 -0.82 4.55
CA GLY A 116 6.84 -1.82 3.49
C GLY A 116 5.42 -1.84 2.94
N GLY A 117 5.19 -2.72 1.96
CA GLY A 117 3.86 -2.91 1.36
C GLY A 117 2.90 -3.76 2.22
N ALA A 118 1.62 -3.80 1.82
CA ALA A 118 0.59 -4.55 2.54
C ALA A 118 0.44 -6.03 2.14
N SER A 119 1.33 -6.57 1.30
CA SER A 119 1.28 -7.98 0.87
C SER A 119 1.40 -8.93 2.08
N GLY A 120 0.68 -10.05 2.05
CA GLY A 120 0.67 -11.06 3.12
C GLY A 120 -0.03 -10.63 4.42
N SER A 121 -0.95 -9.65 4.34
CA SER A 121 -1.70 -9.15 5.51
C SER A 121 -0.82 -8.60 6.64
N THR A 122 0.33 -8.03 6.28
CA THR A 122 1.37 -7.60 7.23
C THR A 122 1.06 -6.29 7.97
N GLY A 123 -0.15 -5.73 7.81
CA GLY A 123 -0.59 -4.49 8.44
C GLY A 123 -0.53 -4.58 9.96
N VAL A 124 -1.25 -5.53 10.55
CA VAL A 124 -1.24 -5.77 12.01
C VAL A 124 -0.01 -6.56 12.43
N SER A 125 0.30 -7.68 11.77
CA SER A 125 1.34 -8.62 12.21
C SER A 125 2.75 -8.01 12.25
N ASN A 126 3.02 -7.02 11.39
CA ASN A 126 4.31 -6.34 11.34
C ASN A 126 4.15 -4.86 11.68
N GLY A 127 3.37 -4.11 10.90
CA GLY A 127 3.32 -2.65 11.02
C GLY A 127 2.81 -2.18 12.39
N ALA A 128 1.68 -2.71 12.84
CA ALA A 128 1.05 -2.27 14.09
C ALA A 128 1.88 -2.66 15.34
N ARG A 129 2.71 -3.70 15.26
CA ARG A 129 3.66 -4.05 16.35
C ARG A 129 4.64 -2.92 16.64
N LEU A 130 5.10 -2.20 15.62
CA LEU A 130 5.98 -1.04 15.80
C LEU A 130 5.23 0.10 16.46
N MET A 131 3.99 0.36 16.01
CA MET A 131 3.13 1.40 16.60
C MET A 131 2.84 1.11 18.07
N ARG A 132 2.60 -0.15 18.43
CA ARG A 132 2.41 -0.58 19.82
C ARG A 132 3.62 -0.26 20.70
N ARG A 133 4.83 -0.55 20.22
CA ARG A 133 6.08 -0.26 20.94
C ARG A 133 6.33 1.23 21.06
N ALA A 134 6.16 1.99 19.98
CA ALA A 134 6.29 3.43 19.99
C ALA A 134 5.30 4.08 20.97
N ALA A 135 4.04 3.63 20.98
CA ALA A 135 3.02 4.12 21.90
C ALA A 135 3.34 3.81 23.36
N ALA A 136 3.83 2.60 23.65
CA ALA A 136 4.26 2.23 24.99
C ALA A 136 5.45 3.09 25.47
N GLU A 137 6.42 3.37 24.59
CA GLU A 137 7.55 4.23 24.91
C GLU A 137 7.15 5.69 25.10
N ALA A 138 6.26 6.20 24.23
CA ALA A 138 5.69 7.52 24.40
C ALA A 138 4.98 7.66 25.76
N ARG A 139 4.16 6.66 26.16
CA ARG A 139 3.55 6.62 27.51
C ARG A 139 4.62 6.69 28.60
N ARG A 140 5.68 5.88 28.52
CA ARG A 140 6.76 5.84 29.52
C ARG A 140 7.43 7.22 29.65
N VAL A 141 7.81 7.84 28.54
CA VAL A 141 8.43 9.18 28.49
C VAL A 141 7.49 10.25 29.05
N LEU A 142 6.19 10.17 28.76
CA LEU A 142 5.20 11.12 29.29
C LEU A 142 5.00 10.97 30.79
N VAL A 143 4.96 9.74 31.31
CA VAL A 143 4.88 9.48 32.75
C VAL A 143 6.14 9.95 33.47
N GLU A 144 7.32 9.78 32.87
CA GLU A 144 8.59 10.30 33.40
C GLU A 144 8.59 11.83 33.50
N ARG A 145 8.18 12.53 32.43
CA ARG A 145 7.99 13.99 32.47
C ARG A 145 6.92 14.41 33.47
N GLY A 146 5.86 13.64 33.62
CA GLY A 146 4.81 13.84 34.62
C GLY A 146 5.35 13.72 36.05
N SER A 147 6.24 12.75 36.29
CA SER A 147 6.94 12.54 37.55
C SER A 147 7.80 13.74 37.93
N GLU A 148 8.59 14.26 36.97
CA GLU A 148 9.37 15.48 37.15
C GLU A 148 8.47 16.68 37.47
N LYS A 149 7.43 16.89 36.67
CA LYS A 149 6.53 18.06 36.81
C LYS A 149 5.72 18.06 38.10
N LEU A 150 5.28 16.89 38.57
CA LEU A 150 4.45 16.75 39.77
C LEU A 150 5.27 16.45 41.03
N GLY A 151 6.59 16.26 40.92
CA GLY A 151 7.46 15.88 42.03
C GLY A 151 6.98 14.63 42.75
N THR A 152 6.51 13.63 41.99
CA THR A 152 5.95 12.36 42.46
C THR A 152 6.60 11.22 41.68
N PRO A 153 7.14 10.16 42.32
CA PRO A 153 7.72 9.02 41.61
C PRO A 153 6.79 8.42 40.56
N ALA A 154 7.33 8.02 39.40
CA ALA A 154 6.56 7.46 38.29
C ALA A 154 5.68 6.25 38.68
N ALA A 155 6.12 5.44 39.66
CA ALA A 155 5.37 4.29 40.15
C ALA A 155 4.07 4.67 40.89
N ASP A 156 3.99 5.89 41.42
CA ASP A 156 2.83 6.41 42.14
C ASP A 156 1.91 7.26 41.24
N LEU A 157 2.20 7.31 39.93
CA LEU A 157 1.40 8.01 38.95
C LEU A 157 0.44 7.04 38.24
N ARG A 158 -0.76 7.52 37.96
CA ARG A 158 -1.71 6.85 37.07
C ARG A 158 -1.98 7.71 35.84
N VAL A 159 -2.21 7.06 34.70
CA VAL A 159 -2.68 7.73 33.50
C VAL A 159 -4.13 7.34 33.26
N GLU A 160 -4.96 8.34 33.00
CA GLU A 160 -6.33 8.15 32.58
C GLU A 160 -6.69 9.20 31.53
N ASP A 161 -7.11 8.73 30.36
CA ASP A 161 -7.51 9.55 29.21
C ASP A 161 -6.50 10.65 28.80
N GLY A 162 -5.20 10.30 28.82
CA GLY A 162 -4.10 11.21 28.49
C GLY A 162 -3.79 12.25 29.57
N VAL A 163 -4.31 12.07 30.79
CA VAL A 163 -4.00 12.89 31.95
C VAL A 163 -3.22 12.05 32.96
N VAL A 164 -2.07 12.57 33.38
CA VAL A 164 -1.23 11.98 34.43
C VAL A 164 -1.69 12.54 35.77
N PHE A 165 -2.08 11.65 36.68
CA PHE A 165 -2.51 11.98 38.04
C PHE A 165 -1.48 11.48 39.04
N GLY A 166 -1.12 12.33 39.99
CA GLY A 166 -0.39 11.98 41.19
C GLY A 166 -1.10 12.52 42.44
N PRO A 167 -0.60 12.20 43.64
CA PRO A 167 -1.19 12.66 44.90
C PRO A 167 -1.10 14.19 45.06
N LYS A 168 -0.13 14.82 44.40
CA LYS A 168 0.11 16.28 44.46
C LYS A 168 -0.60 17.08 43.36
N GLY A 169 -1.30 16.43 42.42
CA GLY A 169 -1.99 17.12 41.34
C GLY A 169 -2.08 16.31 40.05
N LYS A 170 -2.34 16.98 38.93
CA LYS A 170 -2.46 16.37 37.61
C LYS A 170 -1.88 17.26 36.52
N THR A 171 -1.51 16.64 35.39
CA THR A 171 -1.06 17.34 34.18
C THR A 171 -1.44 16.52 32.94
N SER A 172 -1.79 17.18 31.84
CA SER A 172 -2.11 16.46 30.60
C SER A 172 -0.86 16.12 29.79
N TYR A 173 -0.97 15.15 28.87
CA TYR A 173 0.06 14.89 27.87
C TYR A 173 0.37 16.12 27.00
N ALA A 174 -0.66 16.89 26.63
CA ALA A 174 -0.46 18.13 25.88
C ALA A 174 0.44 19.12 26.64
N ASP A 175 0.24 19.28 27.95
CA ASP A 175 1.07 20.18 28.78
C ASP A 175 2.51 19.66 28.96
N LEU A 176 2.70 18.34 28.94
CA LEU A 176 4.02 17.71 29.10
C LEU A 176 4.86 17.76 27.82
N VAL A 177 4.19 17.78 26.67
CA VAL A 177 4.82 17.89 25.35
C VAL A 177 5.02 19.36 24.99
N GLY A 178 4.02 20.20 25.26
CA GLY A 178 4.07 21.65 25.06
C GLY A 178 4.15 22.05 23.60
N GLY A 179 3.52 21.30 22.69
CA GLY A 179 3.57 21.54 21.24
C GLY A 179 4.93 21.28 20.59
N ARG A 180 5.80 20.50 21.24
CA ARG A 180 7.14 20.15 20.74
C ARG A 180 7.23 18.67 20.40
N TYR A 181 8.32 18.29 19.75
CA TYR A 181 8.69 16.88 19.59
C TYR A 181 9.11 16.26 20.93
N PHE A 182 8.97 14.94 21.04
CA PHE A 182 9.51 14.14 22.13
C PHE A 182 11.04 14.27 22.20
N HIS A 183 11.72 14.39 21.05
CA HIS A 183 13.18 14.35 20.95
C HIS A 183 13.79 13.12 21.64
N HIS A 184 13.05 11.99 21.57
CA HIS A 184 13.42 10.75 22.22
C HIS A 184 13.92 9.73 21.20
N LYS A 185 15.11 9.18 21.43
CA LYS A 185 15.72 8.16 20.57
C LYS A 185 15.24 6.77 20.96
N VAL A 186 14.99 5.94 19.96
CA VAL A 186 14.70 4.52 20.12
C VAL A 186 15.70 3.69 19.31
N GLU A 187 16.01 2.48 19.80
CA GLU A 187 16.83 1.55 19.03
C GLU A 187 16.02 1.02 17.85
N TRP A 188 16.64 0.85 16.69
CA TRP A 188 15.98 0.22 15.54
C TRP A 188 16.96 -0.68 14.80
N ASN A 189 16.43 -1.65 14.08
CA ASN A 189 17.24 -2.72 13.49
C ASN A 189 17.94 -2.36 12.16
N ASN A 190 17.94 -1.07 11.77
CA ASN A 190 18.47 -0.58 10.49
C ASN A 190 17.91 -1.28 9.24
N LYS A 191 16.73 -1.92 9.35
CA LYS A 191 16.04 -2.54 8.21
C LYS A 191 14.87 -1.67 7.76
N VAL A 192 14.66 -1.62 6.45
CA VAL A 192 13.56 -0.89 5.82
C VAL A 192 12.51 -1.88 5.32
N GLY A 193 11.24 -1.47 5.32
CA GLY A 193 10.13 -2.27 4.80
C GLY A 193 9.52 -3.19 5.84
N ASN A 194 8.96 -4.31 5.40
CA ASN A 194 8.33 -5.32 6.26
C ASN A 194 9.19 -5.87 7.41
N PRO A 195 10.53 -5.99 7.30
CA PRO A 195 11.37 -6.43 8.41
C PRO A 195 11.79 -5.31 9.37
N MET A 196 11.38 -4.05 9.13
CA MET A 196 11.67 -2.94 10.03
C MET A 196 11.13 -3.23 11.43
N ASP A 197 11.91 -2.90 12.46
CA ASP A 197 11.50 -3.03 13.84
C ASP A 197 12.21 -2.00 14.73
N ILE A 198 11.52 -1.58 15.79
CA ILE A 198 12.08 -0.74 16.85
C ILE A 198 12.10 -1.49 18.16
N LYS A 199 13.08 -1.20 19.00
CA LYS A 199 13.22 -1.72 20.35
C LYS A 199 13.26 -0.55 21.32
N VAL A 200 12.46 -0.68 22.38
CA VAL A 200 12.21 0.37 23.36
C VAL A 200 12.32 -0.21 24.77
N PRO A 201 12.71 0.61 25.78
CA PRO A 201 12.69 0.18 27.18
C PRO A 201 11.30 -0.17 27.71
N ALA A 202 10.25 0.52 27.26
CA ALA A 202 8.90 0.29 27.73
C ALA A 202 8.38 -1.11 27.40
N GLN A 203 7.74 -1.75 28.39
CA GLN A 203 6.95 -2.95 28.18
C GLN A 203 5.57 -2.57 27.67
N SER A 204 5.15 -3.24 26.59
CA SER A 204 3.78 -3.13 26.09
C SER A 204 2.79 -3.85 27.01
N LYS A 205 1.58 -3.33 27.15
CA LYS A 205 0.55 -3.87 28.06
C LYS A 205 0.20 -5.33 27.76
N ALA A 206 -0.06 -6.15 28.77
CA ALA A 206 -0.51 -7.52 28.54
C ALA A 206 -1.94 -7.51 27.96
N PRO A 207 -2.33 -8.49 27.12
CA PRO A 207 -3.69 -8.57 26.59
C PRO A 207 -4.80 -8.59 27.66
N ALA A 208 -4.50 -9.12 28.85
CA ALA A 208 -5.42 -9.11 29.99
C ALA A 208 -5.74 -7.70 30.52
N ASP A 209 -4.87 -6.72 30.25
CA ASP A 209 -5.02 -5.34 30.70
C ASP A 209 -5.72 -4.45 29.64
N TYR A 210 -6.08 -5.02 28.48
CA TYR A 210 -6.64 -4.24 27.39
C TYR A 210 -8.04 -3.71 27.72
N LYS A 211 -8.21 -2.40 27.51
CA LYS A 211 -9.48 -1.69 27.69
C LYS A 211 -10.10 -1.24 26.36
N VAL A 212 -9.32 -1.18 25.30
CA VAL A 212 -9.70 -0.64 23.99
C VAL A 212 -9.50 -1.69 22.90
N VAL A 213 -8.33 -2.34 22.85
CA VAL A 213 -8.01 -3.36 21.83
C VAL A 213 -8.95 -4.56 21.94
N GLY A 214 -9.49 -4.99 20.80
CA GLY A 214 -10.39 -6.15 20.69
C GLY A 214 -11.87 -5.77 20.77
N LYS A 215 -12.21 -4.50 20.99
CA LYS A 215 -13.59 -4.02 20.93
C LYS A 215 -14.10 -3.93 19.49
N PRO A 216 -15.39 -4.23 19.23
CA PRO A 216 -15.99 -4.17 17.90
C PRO A 216 -16.33 -2.74 17.49
N LEU A 217 -15.33 -1.85 17.42
CA LEU A 217 -15.54 -0.44 17.09
C LEU A 217 -15.90 -0.27 15.60
N PRO A 218 -16.87 0.62 15.26
CA PRO A 218 -17.25 0.87 13.88
C PRO A 218 -16.09 1.36 13.01
N ARG A 219 -16.04 0.86 11.78
CA ARG A 219 -15.06 1.26 10.78
C ARG A 219 -15.35 2.68 10.27
N ARG A 220 -14.36 3.58 10.44
CA ARG A 220 -14.41 4.98 9.97
C ARG A 220 -14.52 5.09 8.45
N ASP A 221 -14.12 4.06 7.71
CA ASP A 221 -14.12 4.06 6.24
C ASP A 221 -15.43 3.58 5.60
N VAL A 222 -16.38 3.04 6.37
CA VAL A 222 -17.64 2.50 5.81
C VAL A 222 -18.58 3.61 5.36
N ALA A 223 -18.79 4.63 6.19
CA ALA A 223 -19.80 5.66 5.92
C ALA A 223 -19.56 6.36 4.58
N TRP A 224 -18.35 6.85 4.33
CA TRP A 224 -18.05 7.56 3.09
C TRP A 224 -18.10 6.67 1.84
N LYS A 225 -17.87 5.36 1.98
CA LYS A 225 -18.02 4.39 0.89
C LYS A 225 -19.49 4.16 0.54
N VAL A 226 -20.34 4.01 1.57
CA VAL A 226 -21.79 3.81 1.40
C VAL A 226 -22.45 5.06 0.81
N TYR A 227 -22.08 6.24 1.29
CA TYR A 227 -22.62 7.51 0.80
C TYR A 227 -21.93 8.04 -0.47
N GLY A 228 -20.89 7.36 -0.96
CA GLY A 228 -20.19 7.74 -2.20
C GLY A 228 -19.56 9.13 -2.16
N THR A 229 -18.96 9.54 -1.04
CA THR A 229 -18.47 10.93 -0.87
C THR A 229 -17.08 11.18 -1.48
N ASP A 230 -16.81 10.65 -2.67
CA ASP A 230 -15.65 11.00 -3.52
C ASP A 230 -14.26 10.94 -2.84
N LYS A 231 -13.92 9.80 -2.21
CA LYS A 231 -12.60 9.61 -1.54
C LYS A 231 -11.69 8.57 -2.21
N PHE A 232 -12.01 8.14 -3.42
CA PHE A 232 -11.15 7.24 -4.19
C PHE A 232 -10.12 8.03 -5.00
N VAL A 233 -9.06 7.36 -5.42
CA VAL A 233 -8.01 7.96 -6.27
C VAL A 233 -8.59 8.54 -7.58
N THR A 234 -9.71 8.01 -8.07
CA THR A 234 -10.45 8.51 -9.24
C THR A 234 -11.06 9.89 -9.01
N ASP A 235 -11.24 10.27 -7.75
CA ASP A 235 -11.93 11.47 -7.31
C ASP A 235 -10.97 12.61 -7.01
N VAL A 236 -9.66 12.32 -6.97
CA VAL A 236 -8.60 13.34 -6.88
C VAL A 236 -8.75 14.33 -8.05
N ARG A 237 -8.79 15.62 -7.72
CA ARG A 237 -8.82 16.73 -8.67
C ARG A 237 -7.66 17.66 -8.36
N VAL A 238 -6.85 17.95 -9.38
CA VAL A 238 -5.77 18.94 -9.34
C VAL A 238 -6.07 20.01 -10.40
N PRO A 239 -5.96 21.31 -10.10
CA PRO A 239 -6.22 22.37 -11.07
C PRO A 239 -5.41 22.20 -12.37
N GLY A 240 -6.08 22.31 -13.52
CA GLY A 240 -5.44 22.18 -14.83
C GLY A 240 -5.04 20.76 -15.25
N MET A 241 -5.46 19.74 -14.49
CA MET A 241 -5.15 18.33 -14.76
C MET A 241 -5.66 17.85 -16.12
N LEU A 242 -4.84 17.07 -16.82
CA LEU A 242 -5.23 16.31 -17.99
C LEU A 242 -5.63 14.88 -17.60
N HIS A 243 -6.50 14.27 -18.40
CA HIS A 243 -6.86 12.87 -18.30
C HIS A 243 -6.16 12.08 -19.38
N ALA A 244 -5.60 10.93 -19.01
CA ALA A 244 -4.80 10.11 -19.89
C ALA A 244 -5.31 8.66 -19.98
N ARG A 245 -5.07 8.06 -21.14
CA ARG A 245 -5.17 6.61 -21.39
C ARG A 245 -3.89 6.16 -22.06
N VAL A 246 -3.23 5.17 -21.47
CA VAL A 246 -1.99 4.59 -22.03
C VAL A 246 -2.39 3.44 -22.93
N LEU A 247 -1.94 3.47 -24.18
CA LEU A 247 -2.19 2.39 -25.12
C LEU A 247 -1.09 1.35 -24.93
N ARG A 248 -1.47 0.21 -24.35
CA ARG A 248 -0.56 -0.92 -24.21
C ARG A 248 -0.51 -1.72 -25.51
N PRO A 249 0.61 -2.40 -25.81
CA PRO A 249 0.66 -3.27 -26.96
C PRO A 249 -0.40 -4.38 -26.85
N PRO A 250 -0.78 -5.01 -27.98
CA PRO A 250 -1.70 -6.14 -27.94
C PRO A 250 -1.08 -7.39 -27.31
N ARG A 251 0.26 -7.49 -27.28
CA ARG A 251 1.03 -8.62 -26.74
C ARG A 251 2.34 -8.14 -26.12
N ALA A 252 2.87 -8.91 -25.16
CA ALA A 252 4.19 -8.65 -24.58
C ALA A 252 5.28 -8.61 -25.66
N ALA A 253 6.27 -7.73 -25.47
CA ALA A 253 7.42 -7.50 -26.36
C ALA A 253 7.11 -6.92 -27.77
N CYS A 254 5.85 -6.63 -28.12
CA CYS A 254 5.55 -5.86 -29.33
C CYS A 254 6.08 -4.43 -29.22
N LYS A 255 6.68 -3.93 -30.31
CA LYS A 255 7.15 -2.56 -30.46
C LYS A 255 6.23 -1.74 -31.36
N VAL A 256 6.32 -0.43 -31.25
CA VAL A 256 5.53 0.49 -32.06
C VAL A 256 6.19 0.67 -33.43
N LYS A 257 5.48 0.27 -34.50
CA LYS A 257 5.90 0.51 -35.87
C LYS A 257 5.50 1.92 -36.32
N SER A 258 4.22 2.29 -36.18
CA SER A 258 3.76 3.64 -36.51
C SER A 258 2.50 4.03 -35.73
N VAL A 259 2.22 5.35 -35.66
CA VAL A 259 1.03 5.91 -35.01
C VAL A 259 0.42 6.93 -35.97
N ASP A 260 -0.86 6.77 -36.31
CA ASP A 260 -1.63 7.76 -37.08
C ASP A 260 -2.31 8.73 -36.11
N GLU A 261 -1.61 9.79 -35.71
CA GLU A 261 -2.17 10.83 -34.84
C GLU A 261 -3.35 11.57 -35.49
N GLY A 262 -3.43 11.58 -36.83
CA GLY A 262 -4.54 12.16 -37.58
C GLY A 262 -5.87 11.45 -37.33
N SER A 263 -5.83 10.18 -36.93
CA SER A 263 -7.03 9.40 -36.58
C SER A 263 -7.84 9.99 -35.43
N ILE A 264 -7.24 10.78 -34.53
CA ILE A 264 -7.93 11.42 -33.41
C ILE A 264 -8.26 12.91 -33.63
N LYS A 265 -7.99 13.47 -34.83
CA LYS A 265 -8.10 14.92 -35.10
C LYS A 265 -9.49 15.52 -34.81
N ALA A 266 -10.54 14.71 -34.87
CA ALA A 266 -11.91 15.14 -34.60
C ALA A 266 -12.20 15.38 -33.10
N ILE A 267 -11.33 14.91 -32.21
CA ILE A 267 -11.50 15.01 -30.76
C ILE A 267 -10.70 16.21 -30.25
N ARG A 268 -11.36 17.37 -30.21
CA ARG A 268 -10.71 18.65 -29.86
C ARG A 268 -10.03 18.58 -28.48
N GLY A 269 -8.74 18.88 -28.44
CA GLY A 269 -7.95 18.94 -27.21
C GLY A 269 -7.29 17.62 -26.82
N ALA A 270 -7.62 16.51 -27.49
CA ALA A 270 -6.88 15.26 -27.37
C ALA A 270 -5.53 15.36 -28.12
N ARG A 271 -4.47 14.80 -27.54
CA ARG A 271 -3.12 14.77 -28.09
C ARG A 271 -2.48 13.42 -27.82
N VAL A 272 -1.62 12.97 -28.73
CA VAL A 272 -0.79 11.78 -28.52
C VAL A 272 0.50 12.21 -27.82
N ILE A 273 0.92 11.43 -26.83
CA ILE A 273 2.26 11.49 -26.25
C ILE A 273 2.94 10.18 -26.61
N ARG A 274 4.06 10.28 -27.34
CA ARG A 274 4.85 9.13 -27.78
C ARG A 274 6.31 9.31 -27.41
N GLU A 275 6.89 8.30 -26.78
CA GLU A 275 8.33 8.20 -26.57
C GLU A 275 8.74 6.73 -26.68
N LYS A 276 9.57 6.40 -27.68
CA LYS A 276 9.90 5.01 -28.04
C LYS A 276 8.62 4.18 -28.24
N ASP A 277 8.43 3.13 -27.45
CA ASP A 277 7.26 2.25 -27.49
C ASP A 277 6.13 2.70 -26.56
N PHE A 278 6.34 3.75 -25.76
CA PHE A 278 5.30 4.31 -24.91
C PHE A 278 4.36 5.17 -25.76
N ILE A 279 3.06 4.88 -25.70
CA ILE A 279 2.00 5.67 -26.33
C ILE A 279 0.91 5.96 -25.30
N ALA A 280 0.51 7.22 -25.21
CA ALA A 280 -0.68 7.62 -24.50
C ALA A 280 -1.46 8.67 -25.28
N VAL A 281 -2.75 8.78 -24.99
CA VAL A 281 -3.55 9.97 -25.33
C VAL A 281 -3.81 10.77 -24.07
N VAL A 282 -3.77 12.09 -24.20
CA VAL A 282 -4.10 13.03 -23.12
C VAL A 282 -5.15 14.03 -23.59
N ALA A 283 -6.12 14.37 -22.74
CA ALA A 283 -7.14 15.38 -23.03
C ALA A 283 -7.59 16.13 -21.76
N PRO A 284 -8.10 17.37 -21.86
CA PRO A 284 -8.65 18.10 -20.72
C PRO A 284 -9.92 17.47 -20.13
N LYS A 285 -10.68 16.71 -20.93
CA LYS A 285 -11.88 15.98 -20.49
C LYS A 285 -11.59 14.49 -20.53
N GLU A 286 -12.02 13.78 -19.49
CA GLU A 286 -11.83 12.33 -19.42
C GLU A 286 -12.44 11.60 -20.63
N TRP A 287 -13.68 11.91 -20.98
CA TRP A 287 -14.35 11.21 -22.07
C TRP A 287 -13.65 11.40 -23.42
N ASP A 288 -13.00 12.55 -23.63
CA ASP A 288 -12.21 12.79 -24.83
C ASP A 288 -10.95 11.93 -24.85
N ALA A 289 -10.29 11.72 -23.70
CA ALA A 289 -9.16 10.80 -23.60
C ALA A 289 -9.59 9.34 -23.86
N VAL A 290 -10.76 8.93 -23.36
CA VAL A 290 -11.32 7.58 -23.63
C VAL A 290 -11.59 7.40 -25.12
N ARG A 291 -12.32 8.33 -25.74
CA ARG A 291 -12.63 8.27 -27.18
C ARG A 291 -11.36 8.29 -28.04
N ALA A 292 -10.39 9.13 -27.68
CA ALA A 292 -9.12 9.20 -28.40
C ALA A 292 -8.36 7.89 -28.32
N ALA A 293 -8.32 7.23 -27.15
CA ALA A 293 -7.65 5.94 -26.99
C ALA A 293 -8.29 4.83 -27.83
N GLN A 294 -9.62 4.84 -27.92
CA GLN A 294 -10.38 3.88 -28.74
C GLN A 294 -10.24 4.12 -30.24
N THR A 295 -9.97 5.36 -30.65
CA THR A 295 -9.92 5.76 -32.07
C THR A 295 -8.49 5.75 -32.62
N LEU A 296 -7.49 5.98 -31.77
CA LEU A 296 -6.09 6.10 -32.19
C LEU A 296 -5.62 4.81 -32.87
N LYS A 297 -5.19 4.95 -34.13
CA LYS A 297 -4.63 3.83 -34.89
C LYS A 297 -3.14 3.70 -34.61
N VAL A 298 -2.75 2.55 -34.08
CA VAL A 298 -1.35 2.18 -33.82
C VAL A 298 -1.03 0.90 -34.59
N ASP A 299 0.01 0.97 -35.40
CA ASP A 299 0.60 -0.20 -36.05
C ASP A 299 1.72 -0.74 -35.16
N TRP A 300 1.63 -2.03 -34.81
CA TRP A 300 2.59 -2.71 -33.93
C TRP A 300 3.43 -3.69 -34.76
N GLU A 301 4.71 -3.82 -34.42
CA GLU A 301 5.56 -4.83 -35.03
C GLU A 301 5.02 -6.25 -34.73
N PRO A 302 5.11 -7.19 -35.70
CA PRO A 302 4.77 -8.58 -35.45
C PRO A 302 5.71 -9.17 -34.41
N MET A 303 5.22 -10.13 -33.61
CA MET A 303 6.08 -10.84 -32.67
C MET A 303 7.00 -11.81 -33.41
N ASP A 304 8.26 -11.87 -32.99
CA ASP A 304 9.24 -12.83 -33.53
C ASP A 304 8.85 -14.30 -33.26
N LYS A 305 8.19 -14.56 -32.12
CA LYS A 305 7.74 -15.90 -31.72
C LYS A 305 6.35 -15.84 -31.06
N PRO A 306 5.38 -16.64 -31.53
CA PRO A 306 4.07 -16.74 -30.90
C PRO A 306 4.14 -17.44 -29.54
N PHE A 307 3.28 -17.04 -28.61
CA PHE A 307 2.99 -17.80 -27.40
C PHE A 307 2.24 -19.10 -27.76
N PRO A 308 2.35 -20.17 -26.94
CA PRO A 308 1.53 -21.35 -27.13
C PRO A 308 0.03 -20.99 -27.02
N PRO A 309 -0.86 -21.68 -27.74
CA PRO A 309 -2.29 -21.53 -27.54
C PRO A 309 -2.68 -21.99 -26.13
N MET A 310 -3.77 -21.43 -25.59
CA MET A 310 -4.14 -21.59 -24.18
C MET A 310 -4.42 -23.04 -23.77
N ASP A 311 -4.97 -23.85 -24.67
CA ASP A 311 -5.23 -25.28 -24.48
C ASP A 311 -3.95 -26.14 -24.45
N GLN A 312 -2.82 -25.61 -24.92
CA GLN A 312 -1.51 -26.25 -24.90
C GLN A 312 -0.59 -25.68 -23.81
N LEU A 313 -1.07 -24.73 -23.00
CA LEU A 313 -0.25 -23.99 -22.03
C LEU A 313 0.44 -24.93 -21.02
N HIS A 314 -0.31 -25.86 -20.42
CA HIS A 314 0.23 -26.76 -19.40
C HIS A 314 1.15 -27.82 -20.00
N GLN A 315 0.86 -28.31 -21.20
CA GLN A 315 1.77 -29.20 -21.93
C GLN A 315 3.09 -28.48 -22.24
N TYR A 316 3.04 -27.23 -22.68
CA TYR A 316 4.23 -26.41 -22.87
C TYR A 316 5.05 -26.25 -21.59
N ILE A 317 4.40 -26.08 -20.42
CA ILE A 317 5.09 -26.06 -19.12
C ILE A 317 5.74 -27.42 -18.80
N ARG A 318 5.06 -28.54 -19.07
CA ARG A 318 5.60 -29.90 -18.87
C ARG A 318 6.85 -30.13 -19.70
N ASP A 319 6.88 -29.66 -20.93
CA ASP A 319 7.98 -29.89 -21.88
C ASP A 319 9.11 -28.87 -21.75
N ALA A 320 8.87 -27.72 -21.12
CA ALA A 320 9.87 -26.68 -20.95
C ALA A 320 11.13 -27.19 -20.22
N LYS A 321 12.31 -26.84 -20.74
CA LYS A 321 13.59 -27.14 -20.08
C LYS A 321 13.64 -26.45 -18.71
N VAL A 322 13.98 -27.21 -17.68
CA VAL A 322 14.21 -26.65 -16.35
C VAL A 322 15.49 -25.82 -16.36
N VAL A 323 15.38 -24.54 -16.02
CA VAL A 323 16.51 -23.59 -15.95
C VAL A 323 16.99 -23.35 -14.52
N LYS A 324 16.13 -23.61 -13.53
CA LYS A 324 16.42 -23.53 -12.10
C LYS A 324 15.52 -24.53 -11.36
N ARG A 325 16.06 -25.15 -10.31
CA ARG A 325 15.33 -25.98 -9.35
C ARG A 325 15.68 -25.54 -7.93
N GLU A 326 14.70 -25.51 -7.04
CA GLU A 326 14.91 -25.21 -5.63
C GLU A 326 14.07 -26.14 -4.75
N ASP A 327 14.74 -26.90 -3.88
CA ASP A 327 14.08 -27.77 -2.89
C ASP A 327 13.93 -26.97 -1.58
N GLU A 328 12.96 -26.04 -1.55
CA GLU A 328 12.73 -25.09 -0.44
C GLU A 328 12.61 -25.75 0.93
N VAL A 329 11.99 -26.94 0.99
CA VAL A 329 11.89 -27.71 2.23
C VAL A 329 12.34 -29.14 1.96
N LYS A 330 13.38 -29.57 2.67
CA LYS A 330 13.85 -30.96 2.66
C LYS A 330 14.02 -31.43 4.10
N LYS A 331 13.27 -32.47 4.48
CA LYS A 331 13.28 -33.05 5.82
C LYS A 331 13.24 -34.58 5.72
N GLY A 332 14.10 -35.27 6.45
CA GLY A 332 14.18 -36.73 6.44
C GLY A 332 14.66 -37.31 5.10
N ASP A 333 14.54 -38.62 4.94
CA ASP A 333 14.85 -39.34 3.71
C ASP A 333 13.55 -39.73 2.99
N VAL A 334 13.13 -38.83 2.10
CA VAL A 334 11.87 -38.97 1.35
C VAL A 334 11.90 -40.20 0.46
N ASP A 335 13.00 -40.44 -0.25
CA ASP A 335 13.11 -41.56 -1.18
C ASP A 335 13.11 -42.91 -0.47
N ALA A 336 13.79 -43.02 0.68
CA ALA A 336 13.71 -44.22 1.51
C ALA A 336 12.31 -44.41 2.10
N ALA A 337 11.67 -43.35 2.57
CA ALA A 337 10.34 -43.41 3.16
C ALA A 337 9.25 -43.83 2.15
N PHE A 338 9.40 -43.52 0.86
CA PHE A 338 8.52 -44.03 -0.20
C PHE A 338 8.74 -45.51 -0.55
N LYS A 339 9.84 -46.13 -0.12
CA LYS A 339 10.18 -47.53 -0.41
C LYS A 339 9.77 -48.51 0.70
N GLY A 340 9.16 -48.03 1.78
CA GLY A 340 8.69 -48.88 2.87
C GLY A 340 7.69 -49.94 2.40
N ALA A 341 7.76 -51.14 2.98
CA ALA A 341 6.83 -52.22 2.68
C ALA A 341 5.42 -51.93 3.21
N GLY A 342 4.39 -52.33 2.46
CA GLY A 342 2.99 -52.19 2.88
C GLY A 342 2.41 -50.77 2.82
N LEU A 343 3.14 -49.82 2.23
CA LEU A 343 2.67 -48.44 2.08
C LEU A 343 1.62 -48.32 0.97
N LYS A 344 0.61 -47.47 1.22
CA LYS A 344 -0.30 -46.98 0.19
C LYS A 344 0.21 -45.66 -0.35
N VAL A 345 0.61 -45.63 -1.62
CA VAL A 345 1.04 -44.38 -2.30
C VAL A 345 -0.14 -43.78 -3.07
N VAL A 346 -0.41 -42.50 -2.82
CA VAL A 346 -1.36 -41.70 -3.60
C VAL A 346 -0.58 -40.60 -4.32
N GLN A 347 -0.85 -40.42 -5.61
CA GLN A 347 -0.19 -39.42 -6.43
C GLN A 347 -1.21 -38.71 -7.33
N ALA A 348 -1.00 -37.42 -7.54
CA ALA A 348 -1.80 -36.61 -8.46
C ALA A 348 -0.95 -35.52 -9.12
N GLU A 349 -1.38 -35.09 -10.30
CA GLU A 349 -0.91 -33.89 -10.99
C GLU A 349 -2.06 -32.90 -11.12
N TYR A 350 -1.78 -31.62 -10.92
CA TYR A 350 -2.75 -30.52 -10.97
C TYR A 350 -2.27 -29.41 -11.88
N GLU A 351 -3.18 -28.88 -12.70
CA GLU A 351 -2.93 -27.75 -13.58
C GLU A 351 -3.48 -26.46 -12.96
N TRP A 352 -2.63 -25.45 -12.78
CA TRP A 352 -3.00 -24.13 -12.26
C TRP A 352 -2.97 -23.10 -13.39
N PRO A 353 -4.02 -22.31 -13.62
CA PRO A 353 -4.07 -21.33 -14.71
C PRO A 353 -3.34 -20.03 -14.37
N PHE A 354 -3.23 -19.11 -15.34
CA PHE A 354 -2.92 -17.72 -15.01
C PHE A 354 -4.05 -17.10 -14.19
N GLN A 355 -3.70 -16.38 -13.13
CA GLN A 355 -4.67 -15.70 -12.26
C GLN A 355 -4.43 -14.20 -12.29
N SER A 356 -5.46 -13.42 -12.65
CA SER A 356 -5.44 -11.96 -12.52
C SER A 356 -6.00 -11.55 -11.16
N HIS A 357 -5.53 -10.41 -10.64
CA HIS A 357 -6.09 -9.79 -9.44
C HIS A 357 -7.53 -9.32 -9.67
N ALA A 358 -7.85 -8.92 -10.91
CA ALA A 358 -9.19 -8.52 -11.35
C ALA A 358 -9.91 -7.59 -10.36
N SER A 359 -9.21 -6.55 -9.88
CA SER A 359 -9.77 -5.58 -8.92
C SER A 359 -11.07 -4.95 -9.42
N MET A 360 -11.93 -4.46 -8.52
CA MET A 360 -13.28 -3.97 -8.90
C MET A 360 -13.28 -2.84 -9.93
N GLY A 361 -12.17 -2.12 -10.03
CA GLY A 361 -11.87 -1.14 -11.06
C GLY A 361 -10.40 -1.22 -11.49
N PRO A 362 -10.06 -0.60 -12.63
CA PRO A 362 -8.69 -0.52 -13.11
C PRO A 362 -7.83 0.41 -12.25
N GLY A 363 -6.52 0.25 -12.36
CA GLY A 363 -5.52 1.10 -11.73
C GLY A 363 -5.68 2.57 -12.14
N CYS A 364 -5.53 3.46 -11.17
CA CYS A 364 -5.63 4.90 -11.35
C CYS A 364 -4.60 5.60 -10.45
N ALA A 365 -4.01 6.67 -10.98
CA ALA A 365 -3.13 7.55 -10.24
C ALA A 365 -3.18 8.98 -10.82
N VAL A 366 -2.86 9.95 -9.98
CA VAL A 366 -2.66 11.35 -10.38
C VAL A 366 -1.25 11.74 -10.02
N ALA A 367 -0.54 12.42 -10.92
CA ALA A 367 0.75 13.02 -10.63
C ALA A 367 0.76 14.51 -10.96
N GLU A 368 1.43 15.30 -10.13
CA GLU A 368 1.73 16.71 -10.35
C GLU A 368 3.22 16.94 -10.13
N ILE A 369 3.87 17.65 -11.07
CA ILE A 369 5.23 18.14 -10.90
C ILE A 369 5.16 19.66 -10.76
N LYS A 370 5.64 20.17 -9.63
CA LYS A 370 5.65 21.60 -9.31
C LYS A 370 6.92 21.94 -8.56
N ASP A 371 7.58 23.02 -8.95
CA ASP A 371 8.80 23.55 -8.29
C ASP A 371 9.89 22.45 -8.10
N GLY A 372 10.08 21.63 -9.13
CA GLY A 372 11.04 20.52 -9.14
C GLY A 372 10.69 19.35 -8.19
N SER A 373 9.47 19.31 -7.67
CA SER A 373 8.98 18.24 -6.79
C SER A 373 7.79 17.52 -7.44
N CYS A 374 7.69 16.21 -7.23
CA CYS A 374 6.61 15.37 -7.77
C CYS A 374 5.72 14.85 -6.64
N THR A 375 4.42 15.14 -6.70
CA THR A 375 3.41 14.53 -5.83
C THR A 375 2.59 13.54 -6.63
N VAL A 376 2.39 12.34 -6.09
CA VAL A 376 1.63 11.26 -6.73
C VAL A 376 0.56 10.75 -5.79
N TRP A 377 -0.71 10.84 -6.18
CA TRP A 377 -1.83 10.20 -5.50
C TRP A 377 -2.06 8.83 -6.14
N THR A 378 -2.03 7.76 -5.33
CA THR A 378 -2.06 6.39 -5.85
C THR A 378 -2.89 5.45 -4.97
N GLY A 379 -3.60 4.52 -5.61
CA GLY A 379 -4.25 3.38 -4.95
C GLY A 379 -3.32 2.21 -4.66
N SER A 380 -2.01 2.35 -4.89
CA SER A 380 -1.04 1.28 -4.70
C SER A 380 -0.94 0.84 -3.23
N GLN A 381 -0.75 -0.47 -3.03
CA GLN A 381 -0.38 -1.04 -1.73
C GLN A 381 1.10 -0.85 -1.35
N LYS A 382 1.89 -0.06 -2.10
CA LYS A 382 3.32 0.22 -1.88
C LYS A 382 3.72 1.68 -2.23
N PRO A 383 3.11 2.71 -1.63
CA PRO A 383 3.39 4.12 -1.92
C PRO A 383 4.87 4.50 -1.75
N HIS A 384 5.58 3.95 -0.76
CA HIS A 384 7.04 4.15 -0.64
C HIS A 384 7.83 3.62 -1.84
N PHE A 385 7.37 2.53 -2.45
CA PHE A 385 7.99 1.97 -3.62
C PHE A 385 7.62 2.79 -4.85
N VAL A 386 6.36 3.23 -4.98
CA VAL A 386 5.95 4.24 -5.99
C VAL A 386 6.86 5.46 -5.95
N ARG A 387 7.09 6.04 -4.77
CA ARG A 387 8.01 7.18 -4.60
C ARG A 387 9.38 6.88 -5.18
N ASP A 388 9.97 5.74 -4.81
CA ASP A 388 11.32 5.39 -5.26
C ASP A 388 11.38 5.10 -6.77
N GLY A 389 10.33 4.50 -7.32
CA GLY A 389 10.20 4.24 -8.76
C GLY A 389 10.06 5.53 -9.56
N VAL A 390 9.20 6.43 -9.12
CA VAL A 390 8.99 7.75 -9.71
C VAL A 390 10.25 8.61 -9.60
N ALA A 391 10.92 8.61 -8.46
CA ALA A 391 12.20 9.32 -8.27
C ALA A 391 13.24 8.85 -9.31
N ARG A 392 13.40 7.53 -9.47
CA ARG A 392 14.32 6.97 -10.48
C ARG A 392 13.89 7.24 -11.91
N LEU A 393 12.58 7.17 -12.21
CA LEU A 393 12.04 7.42 -13.55
C LEU A 393 12.21 8.87 -13.98
N LEU A 394 12.00 9.81 -13.06
CA LEU A 394 12.08 11.24 -13.34
C LEU A 394 13.48 11.82 -13.14
N GLU A 395 14.42 11.03 -12.60
CA GLU A 395 15.77 11.43 -12.18
C GLU A 395 15.74 12.52 -11.09
N LEU A 396 14.79 12.38 -10.15
CA LEU A 396 14.65 13.26 -8.99
C LEU A 396 15.22 12.60 -7.73
N PRO A 397 15.77 13.39 -6.78
CA PRO A 397 16.06 12.90 -5.45
C PRO A 397 14.79 12.36 -4.77
N PRO A 398 14.83 11.23 -4.02
CA PRO A 398 13.64 10.65 -3.38
C PRO A 398 12.86 11.62 -2.49
N GLU A 399 13.53 12.57 -1.84
CA GLU A 399 12.94 13.61 -0.99
C GLU A 399 12.14 14.66 -1.77
N LYS A 400 12.36 14.77 -3.09
CA LYS A 400 11.56 15.59 -4.02
C LYS A 400 10.34 14.85 -4.55
N VAL A 401 10.11 13.60 -4.12
CA VAL A 401 8.95 12.81 -4.51
C VAL A 401 8.12 12.46 -3.28
N ARG A 402 6.82 12.70 -3.36
CA ARG A 402 5.84 12.30 -2.33
C ARG A 402 4.76 11.44 -2.97
N ALA A 403 4.62 10.20 -2.49
CA ALA A 403 3.48 9.36 -2.83
C ALA A 403 2.48 9.40 -1.67
N ILE A 404 1.23 9.74 -1.99
CA ILE A 404 0.11 9.81 -1.06
C ILE A 404 -0.85 8.69 -1.43
N TRP A 405 -1.01 7.74 -0.51
CA TRP A 405 -2.01 6.70 -0.68
C TRP A 405 -3.42 7.30 -0.59
N VAL A 406 -4.25 6.96 -1.56
CA VAL A 406 -5.69 7.25 -1.60
C VAL A 406 -6.40 5.93 -1.84
N ALA A 407 -7.63 5.77 -1.34
CA ALA A 407 -8.37 4.53 -1.52
C ALA A 407 -8.46 4.15 -3.00
N GLY A 408 -8.01 2.93 -3.32
CA GLY A 408 -8.10 2.33 -4.65
C GLY A 408 -9.23 1.29 -4.75
N PRO A 409 -9.42 0.70 -5.93
CA PRO A 409 -10.47 -0.31 -6.17
C PRO A 409 -10.16 -1.72 -5.64
N GLY A 410 -9.11 -1.87 -4.82
CA GLY A 410 -8.51 -3.15 -4.44
C GLY A 410 -7.13 -3.35 -5.06
N SER A 411 -6.45 -4.42 -4.66
CA SER A 411 -5.11 -4.72 -5.16
C SER A 411 -4.80 -6.22 -5.18
N TYR A 412 -5.11 -6.97 -4.10
CA TYR A 412 -4.95 -8.44 -4.01
C TYR A 412 -3.51 -8.96 -4.27
N GLY A 413 -2.53 -8.07 -4.29
CA GLY A 413 -1.18 -8.31 -4.80
C GLY A 413 -0.74 -7.08 -5.61
N ARG A 414 0.44 -7.08 -6.23
CA ARG A 414 0.77 -5.95 -7.11
C ARG A 414 -0.13 -6.01 -8.34
N ASN A 415 -1.08 -5.09 -8.44
CA ASN A 415 -1.89 -4.87 -9.64
C ASN A 415 -1.37 -3.67 -10.46
N ASP A 416 -2.18 -3.25 -11.42
CA ASP A 416 -1.96 -2.14 -12.35
C ASP A 416 -1.87 -0.74 -11.71
N ALA A 417 -2.16 -0.60 -10.41
CA ALA A 417 -2.07 0.69 -9.70
C ALA A 417 -0.64 1.26 -9.64
N GLY A 418 0.38 0.39 -9.53
CA GLY A 418 1.79 0.78 -9.53
C GLY A 418 2.24 1.33 -10.88
N ASP A 419 1.82 0.68 -11.95
CA ASP A 419 2.12 1.10 -13.33
C ASP A 419 1.42 2.42 -13.66
N ALA A 420 0.14 2.58 -13.29
CA ALA A 420 -0.59 3.83 -13.46
C ALA A 420 0.11 5.02 -12.76
N ALA A 421 0.72 4.81 -11.59
CA ALA A 421 1.44 5.85 -10.86
C ALA A 421 2.70 6.33 -11.60
N MET A 422 3.48 5.41 -12.17
CA MET A 422 4.66 5.75 -12.95
C MET A 422 4.29 6.34 -14.33
N ASP A 423 3.23 5.83 -14.98
CA ASP A 423 2.70 6.44 -16.21
C ASP A 423 2.27 7.90 -15.97
N ALA A 424 1.55 8.16 -14.86
CA ALA A 424 1.07 9.50 -14.53
C ALA A 424 2.25 10.45 -14.29
N ALA A 425 3.28 10.02 -13.57
CA ALA A 425 4.49 10.80 -13.33
C ALA A 425 5.24 11.13 -14.63
N PHE A 426 5.42 10.14 -15.50
CA PHE A 426 6.03 10.34 -16.82
C PHE A 426 5.23 11.34 -17.66
N LEU A 427 3.91 11.18 -17.74
CA LEU A 427 3.05 12.07 -18.50
C LEU A 427 2.97 13.48 -17.90
N ALA A 428 3.04 13.63 -16.58
CA ALA A 428 3.13 14.93 -15.94
C ALA A 428 4.41 15.67 -16.34
N LYS A 429 5.56 14.96 -16.41
CA LYS A 429 6.82 15.50 -16.94
C LYS A 429 6.70 15.87 -18.42
N ALA A 430 6.17 14.97 -19.25
CA ALA A 430 6.05 15.16 -20.69
C ALA A 430 5.09 16.30 -21.08
N THR A 431 4.03 16.52 -20.31
CA THR A 431 3.00 17.53 -20.63
C THR A 431 3.18 18.86 -19.90
N GLY A 432 4.01 18.90 -18.85
CA GLY A 432 4.14 20.06 -17.96
C GLY A 432 2.86 20.40 -17.19
N LYS A 433 1.94 19.43 -17.06
CA LYS A 433 0.65 19.58 -16.37
C LYS A 433 0.43 18.43 -15.40
N PRO A 434 -0.44 18.58 -14.38
CA PRO A 434 -0.92 17.43 -13.63
C PRO A 434 -1.61 16.44 -14.57
N VAL A 435 -1.43 15.14 -14.36
CA VAL A 435 -2.05 14.11 -15.21
C VAL A 435 -2.67 13.02 -14.35
N ARG A 436 -3.95 12.69 -14.62
CA ARG A 436 -4.59 11.47 -14.15
C ARG A 436 -4.47 10.38 -15.20
N VAL A 437 -3.82 9.28 -14.86
CA VAL A 437 -3.86 8.04 -15.64
C VAL A 437 -4.87 7.11 -14.99
N GLN A 438 -5.73 6.52 -15.82
CA GLN A 438 -6.67 5.48 -15.41
C GLN A 438 -6.80 4.47 -16.54
N GLY A 439 -6.53 3.20 -16.25
CA GLY A 439 -6.71 2.13 -17.23
C GLY A 439 -8.18 1.86 -17.55
N MET A 440 -8.45 1.06 -18.57
CA MET A 440 -9.74 0.41 -18.80
C MET A 440 -9.72 -1.01 -18.22
N ARG A 441 -10.90 -1.64 -18.08
CA ARG A 441 -11.02 -3.03 -17.59
C ARG A 441 -10.15 -4.01 -18.37
N ALA A 442 -10.13 -3.88 -19.70
CA ALA A 442 -9.33 -4.72 -20.57
C ALA A 442 -7.83 -4.52 -20.32
N ASP A 443 -7.38 -3.28 -20.09
CA ASP A 443 -5.97 -2.98 -19.82
C ASP A 443 -5.50 -3.62 -18.52
N GLY A 444 -6.25 -3.43 -17.43
CA GLY A 444 -5.92 -4.06 -16.14
C GLY A 444 -5.91 -5.59 -16.23
N THR A 445 -6.87 -6.17 -16.95
CA THR A 445 -6.95 -7.63 -17.11
C THR A 445 -5.89 -8.18 -18.09
N ALA A 446 -5.38 -7.39 -19.02
CA ALA A 446 -4.34 -7.83 -19.94
C ALA A 446 -2.92 -7.62 -19.36
N TRP A 447 -2.70 -6.50 -18.68
CA TRP A 447 -1.36 -5.99 -18.37
C TRP A 447 -1.02 -5.91 -16.88
N ASP A 448 -1.98 -6.15 -15.96
CA ASP A 448 -1.61 -6.34 -14.56
C ASP A 448 -0.77 -7.62 -14.38
N PRO A 449 0.18 -7.64 -13.41
CA PRO A 449 0.93 -8.85 -13.10
C PRO A 449 -0.01 -10.04 -12.81
N LYS A 450 0.37 -11.23 -13.25
CA LYS A 450 -0.44 -12.46 -13.05
C LYS A 450 0.21 -13.41 -12.06
N GLY A 451 -0.62 -14.13 -11.31
CA GLY A 451 -0.22 -15.44 -10.79
C GLY A 451 0.12 -16.35 -11.99
N PRO A 452 1.33 -16.92 -12.07
CA PRO A 452 1.74 -17.70 -13.24
C PRO A 452 0.97 -19.02 -13.32
N ALA A 453 0.76 -19.52 -14.54
CA ALA A 453 0.30 -20.88 -14.76
C ALA A 453 1.38 -21.89 -14.37
N CYS A 454 0.96 -23.01 -13.77
CA CYS A 454 1.85 -23.99 -13.17
C CYS A 454 1.30 -25.42 -13.33
N VAL A 455 2.18 -26.40 -13.23
CA VAL A 455 1.86 -27.82 -13.09
C VAL A 455 2.41 -28.29 -11.75
N HIS A 456 1.54 -28.76 -10.87
CA HIS A 456 1.92 -29.27 -9.56
C HIS A 456 1.84 -30.79 -9.55
N ARG A 457 2.87 -31.45 -9.02
CA ARG A 457 2.87 -32.90 -8.78
C ARG A 457 2.98 -33.12 -7.29
N ALA A 458 2.07 -33.91 -6.74
CA ALA A 458 2.09 -34.28 -5.33
C ALA A 458 1.99 -35.80 -5.19
N ARG A 459 2.76 -36.37 -4.28
CA ARG A 459 2.62 -37.76 -3.84
C ARG A 459 2.76 -37.88 -2.33
N ALA A 460 2.01 -38.80 -1.74
CA ALA A 460 2.03 -39.12 -0.33
C ALA A 460 2.09 -40.64 -0.13
N ALA A 461 2.89 -41.11 0.83
CA ALA A 461 2.89 -42.50 1.28
C ALA A 461 2.22 -42.61 2.65
N LEU A 462 1.27 -43.53 2.76
CA LEU A 462 0.52 -43.80 3.98
C LEU A 462 0.86 -45.19 4.50
N ASP A 463 1.06 -45.32 5.80
CA ASP A 463 1.17 -46.63 6.46
C ASP A 463 -0.20 -47.30 6.66
N SER A 464 -0.22 -48.49 7.25
CA SER A 464 -1.45 -49.26 7.49
C SER A 464 -2.42 -48.58 8.46
N SER A 465 -1.97 -47.61 9.25
CA SER A 465 -2.83 -46.79 10.12
C SER A 465 -3.42 -45.58 9.41
N GLY A 466 -2.98 -45.30 8.18
CA GLY A 466 -3.34 -44.10 7.42
C GLY A 466 -2.47 -42.88 7.74
N LYS A 467 -1.41 -43.01 8.54
CA LYS A 467 -0.47 -41.92 8.82
C LYS A 467 0.37 -41.65 7.56
N VAL A 468 0.51 -40.37 7.21
CA VAL A 468 1.41 -39.93 6.13
C VAL A 468 2.86 -39.99 6.62
N VAL A 469 3.64 -40.92 6.07
CA VAL A 469 5.05 -41.15 6.43
C VAL A 469 6.03 -40.44 5.48
N ALA A 470 5.58 -40.15 4.26
CA ALA A 470 6.32 -39.37 3.27
C ALA A 470 5.39 -38.46 2.47
N TYR A 471 5.84 -37.24 2.19
CA TYR A 471 5.12 -36.30 1.33
C TYR A 471 6.10 -35.56 0.40
N GLU A 472 5.79 -35.54 -0.90
CA GLU A 472 6.53 -34.78 -1.89
C GLU A 472 5.57 -33.89 -2.68
N PHE A 473 5.93 -32.62 -2.84
CA PHE A 473 5.26 -31.67 -3.70
C PHE A 473 6.28 -30.94 -4.57
N ILE A 474 6.14 -31.04 -5.89
CA ILE A 474 6.97 -30.34 -6.86
C ILE A 474 6.09 -29.48 -7.76
N SER A 475 6.38 -28.18 -7.82
CA SER A 475 5.72 -27.27 -8.77
C SER A 475 6.62 -26.98 -9.95
N LYS A 476 6.11 -27.01 -11.17
CA LYS A 476 6.83 -26.55 -12.36
C LYS A 476 6.03 -25.43 -13.03
N GLY A 477 6.70 -24.34 -13.39
CA GLY A 477 6.05 -23.22 -14.05
C GLY A 477 7.07 -22.21 -14.59
N PHE A 478 6.57 -21.19 -15.28
CA PHE A 478 7.40 -20.02 -15.58
C PHE A 478 7.58 -19.16 -14.32
N SER A 479 8.69 -18.42 -14.25
CA SER A 479 9.01 -17.61 -13.08
C SER A 479 7.83 -16.72 -12.67
N ARG A 480 7.48 -16.77 -11.38
CA ARG A 480 6.41 -15.97 -10.76
C ARG A 480 6.68 -14.47 -10.82
N GLN A 481 7.94 -14.08 -10.98
CA GLN A 481 8.35 -12.68 -11.02
C GLN A 481 9.37 -12.43 -12.13
N HIS A 482 9.06 -12.78 -13.38
CA HIS A 482 9.91 -12.35 -14.50
C HIS A 482 10.19 -10.83 -14.44
N ILE A 483 9.23 -10.05 -13.95
CA ILE A 483 9.42 -8.67 -13.50
C ILE A 483 9.15 -8.61 -11.99
N ALA A 484 9.97 -7.87 -11.22
CA ALA A 484 9.79 -7.85 -9.78
C ALA A 484 8.50 -7.11 -9.40
N THR A 485 7.75 -7.63 -8.45
CA THR A 485 6.45 -7.07 -8.05
C THR A 485 6.57 -5.83 -7.15
N ASN A 486 7.69 -5.11 -7.20
CA ASN A 486 8.01 -4.09 -6.21
C ASN A 486 7.72 -2.66 -6.68
N GLU A 487 7.50 -2.35 -7.97
CA GLU A 487 7.19 -0.99 -8.49
C GLU A 487 8.17 0.14 -8.09
N SER A 488 9.32 -0.21 -7.51
CA SER A 488 10.34 0.75 -7.08
C SER A 488 11.35 1.06 -8.18
N LYS A 489 11.37 0.35 -9.30
CA LYS A 489 12.37 0.56 -10.37
C LYS A 489 11.66 0.73 -11.70
N PRO A 490 12.18 1.60 -12.60
CA PRO A 490 11.65 1.71 -13.95
C PRO A 490 11.61 0.37 -14.70
N ALA A 491 12.64 -0.47 -14.55
CA ALA A 491 12.69 -1.83 -15.11
C ALA A 491 11.51 -2.73 -14.65
N ASP A 492 10.96 -2.42 -13.48
CA ASP A 492 9.83 -3.13 -12.90
C ASP A 492 8.48 -2.55 -13.35
N SER A 493 8.44 -1.59 -14.28
CA SER A 493 7.22 -0.89 -14.71
C SER A 493 7.02 -0.97 -16.21
N LEU A 494 5.75 -0.94 -16.64
CA LEU A 494 5.41 -0.94 -18.07
C LEU A 494 5.92 0.32 -18.79
N VAL A 495 5.86 1.50 -18.14
CA VAL A 495 6.42 2.73 -18.72
C VAL A 495 7.93 2.64 -18.89
N GLY A 496 8.68 2.18 -17.87
CA GLY A 496 10.13 2.07 -17.99
C GLY A 496 10.54 1.09 -19.09
N GLN A 497 9.84 -0.03 -19.23
CA GLN A 497 10.08 -1.00 -20.31
C GLN A 497 9.77 -0.40 -21.69
N SER A 498 8.66 0.33 -21.82
CA SER A 498 8.28 1.01 -23.07
C SER A 498 9.25 2.14 -23.44
N LEU A 499 9.94 2.71 -22.44
CA LEU A 499 11.03 3.66 -22.61
C LEU A 499 12.39 2.97 -22.82
N GLY A 500 12.42 1.65 -23.02
CA GLY A 500 13.62 0.88 -23.34
C GLY A 500 14.49 0.52 -22.13
N VAL A 501 14.00 0.66 -20.90
CA VAL A 501 14.68 0.10 -19.72
C VAL A 501 14.47 -1.40 -19.74
N PRO A 502 15.51 -2.22 -19.91
CA PRO A 502 15.35 -3.66 -20.02
C PRO A 502 14.77 -4.23 -18.72
N PRO A 503 13.78 -5.15 -18.78
CA PRO A 503 13.30 -5.84 -17.60
C PRO A 503 14.45 -6.65 -17.00
N LYS A 504 14.52 -6.70 -15.66
CA LYS A 504 15.48 -7.55 -14.97
C LYS A 504 14.79 -8.86 -14.59
N PRO A 505 15.07 -9.98 -15.31
CA PRO A 505 14.44 -11.26 -14.98
C PRO A 505 14.81 -11.69 -13.58
N THR A 506 13.83 -12.13 -12.80
CA THR A 506 14.07 -12.92 -11.59
C THR A 506 13.57 -14.34 -11.82
N GLN A 507 14.28 -15.33 -11.29
CA GLN A 507 13.88 -16.74 -11.33
C GLN A 507 13.47 -17.16 -9.94
N ILE A 508 12.19 -16.95 -9.65
CA ILE A 508 11.61 -17.27 -8.36
C ILE A 508 10.25 -17.92 -8.57
N PHE A 509 10.01 -18.93 -7.76
CA PHE A 509 8.72 -19.54 -7.58
C PHE A 509 8.46 -19.63 -6.07
N GLY A 510 7.45 -20.37 -5.65
CA GLY A 510 7.28 -20.70 -4.24
C GLY A 510 6.56 -22.01 -4.07
N THR A 511 6.85 -22.72 -2.98
CA THR A 511 6.03 -23.85 -2.55
C THR A 511 4.91 -23.38 -1.61
N PRO A 512 3.84 -24.18 -1.43
CA PRO A 512 2.81 -23.88 -0.44
C PRO A 512 3.43 -23.72 0.95
N SER A 513 2.94 -22.72 1.71
CA SER A 513 3.30 -22.57 3.13
C SER A 513 2.92 -23.84 3.90
N GLU A 514 3.80 -24.28 4.79
CA GLU A 514 3.56 -25.48 5.59
C GLU A 514 2.34 -25.33 6.49
N SER A 515 1.29 -26.11 6.20
CA SER A 515 0.13 -26.27 7.09
C SER A 515 0.24 -27.54 7.95
N TYR A 516 1.02 -28.54 7.51
CA TYR A 516 1.18 -29.82 8.19
C TYR A 516 2.64 -30.29 8.15
N GLY A 517 3.13 -30.80 9.28
CA GLY A 517 4.45 -31.40 9.40
C GLY A 517 4.43 -32.89 9.07
N PHE A 518 5.35 -33.31 8.19
CA PHE A 518 5.61 -34.73 7.89
C PHE A 518 7.03 -35.10 8.34
N GLU A 519 7.25 -36.37 8.68
CA GLU A 519 8.57 -36.87 9.10
C GLU A 519 9.57 -36.80 7.94
N ASN A 520 9.16 -37.31 6.78
CA ASN A 520 9.91 -37.24 5.54
C ASN A 520 9.14 -36.35 4.55
N LYS A 521 9.77 -35.24 4.13
CA LYS A 521 9.11 -34.23 3.31
C LYS A 521 10.06 -33.57 2.31
N LEU A 522 9.57 -33.40 1.09
CA LEU A 522 10.20 -32.57 0.07
C LEU A 522 9.17 -31.61 -0.53
N LEU A 523 9.41 -30.31 -0.42
CA LEU A 523 8.70 -29.28 -1.17
C LEU A 523 9.72 -28.60 -2.07
N GLY A 524 9.48 -28.59 -3.38
CA GLY A 524 10.36 -27.93 -4.33
C GLY A 524 9.67 -27.42 -5.58
N TRP A 525 10.44 -26.75 -6.44
CA TRP A 525 10.00 -26.26 -7.73
C TRP A 525 11.11 -26.20 -8.78
#